data_AF-A0A7C3YVX2-F1
#
_entry.id   AF-A0A7C3YVX2-F1
#
_cell.length_a   1.000
_cell.length_b   1.000
_cell.length_c   1.000
_cell.angle_alpha   90.00
_cell.angle_beta   90.00
_cell.angle_gamma   90.00
#
_symmetry.space_group_name_H-M   'P 1'
#
loop_
_entity.id
_entity.type
_entity.pdbx_description
1 polymer ?
#
loop_
_entity_poly.entity_id
_entity_poly.type
_entity_poly.pdbx_seq_one_letter_code
_entity_poly.pdbx_strand_id
1 'polypeptide(L)'
;MPLTSIYGTVYNNEKYIRSCLTSLIQVLPDFDDHYELVIVDNYSTDGTFKILKNFAKEHKNVKLLQAKCSRGKGRDIALKNTVGDYVFCIDFDCTFEKEFGIIIEKLKRLCVKGTLWQYGFSTRDTSIEKIGGWRNLNYGEDWEFSARAISKGVVCKRILCPSFILNPKLKLREARYAIGIPYVIRRIKNNIDVIRGCSPTFHFLTSLIKSTGSLFSPSALMTLMSYPILRMNRFKYSNLHCNIEFVYQKMQFIFPEDVGFPRNWLFMLWEHPKLMWNTIKKRVEELINISKDLYFIFLNNKLVCARNLDIIKKYA
;
A
#
# COMPACT_ATOMS: atom_id res chain seq x y z
N MET A 1 21.43 -17.05 3.04
CA MET A 1 19.96 -17.05 3.27
C MET A 1 19.27 -16.59 1.98
N PRO A 2 17.98 -16.89 1.72
CA PRO A 2 17.30 -16.35 0.55
C PRO A 2 17.25 -14.82 0.62
N LEU A 3 17.42 -14.13 -0.52
CA LEU A 3 17.62 -12.69 -0.61
C LEU A 3 16.28 -11.94 -0.63
N THR A 4 16.16 -10.87 0.16
CA THR A 4 14.97 -10.01 0.19
C THR A 4 15.21 -8.71 -0.58
N SER A 5 14.50 -8.50 -1.69
CA SER A 5 14.57 -7.24 -2.46
C SER A 5 13.48 -6.27 -2.04
N ILE A 6 13.85 -5.20 -1.34
CA ILE A 6 12.94 -4.11 -0.99
C ILE A 6 12.98 -3.07 -2.10
N TYR A 7 11.83 -2.71 -2.67
CA TYR A 7 11.79 -1.93 -3.90
C TYR A 7 10.68 -0.90 -3.92
N GLY A 8 10.82 0.10 -4.79
CA GLY A 8 9.83 1.16 -4.94
C GLY A 8 10.30 2.28 -5.84
N THR A 9 9.59 3.41 -5.79
CA THR A 9 9.86 4.58 -6.63
C THR A 9 9.76 5.87 -5.85
N VAL A 10 10.52 6.87 -6.29
CA VAL A 10 10.63 8.18 -5.65
C VAL A 10 10.40 9.28 -6.68
N TYR A 11 9.76 10.36 -6.25
CA TYR A 11 9.64 11.59 -7.01
C TYR A 11 9.53 12.76 -6.04
N ASN A 12 10.35 13.80 -6.21
CA ASN A 12 10.36 15.06 -5.44
C ASN A 12 10.06 14.84 -3.94
N ASN A 13 10.99 14.17 -3.26
CA ASN A 13 10.87 13.67 -1.90
C ASN A 13 12.05 14.09 -1.00
N GLU A 14 12.77 15.16 -1.34
CA GLU A 14 14.02 15.58 -0.67
C GLU A 14 13.85 15.71 0.85
N LYS A 15 12.69 16.23 1.28
CA LYS A 15 12.33 16.45 2.68
C LYS A 15 12.21 15.16 3.51
N TYR A 16 11.88 14.01 2.91
CA TYR A 16 11.54 12.78 3.64
C TYR A 16 12.49 11.61 3.34
N ILE A 17 13.18 11.65 2.19
CA ILE A 17 13.96 10.50 1.73
C ILE A 17 15.12 10.15 2.68
N ARG A 18 15.76 11.14 3.34
CA ARG A 18 16.81 10.89 4.34
C ARG A 18 16.28 10.09 5.55
N SER A 19 15.25 10.59 6.21
CA SER A 19 14.65 9.91 7.38
C SER A 19 14.06 8.54 7.02
N CYS A 20 13.50 8.42 5.81
CA CYS A 20 13.03 7.13 5.29
C CYS A 20 14.16 6.11 5.21
N LEU A 21 15.26 6.46 4.54
CA LEU A 21 16.38 5.54 4.33
C LEU A 21 17.13 5.23 5.63
N THR A 22 17.32 6.22 6.51
CA THR A 22 17.95 6.01 7.82
C THR A 22 17.11 5.08 8.70
N SER A 23 15.80 5.31 8.82
CA SER A 23 14.94 4.41 9.61
C SER A 23 14.82 3.02 8.99
N LEU A 24 14.80 2.92 7.66
CA LEU A 24 14.80 1.63 6.96
C LEU A 24 16.08 0.83 7.24
N ILE A 25 17.27 1.42 7.10
CA ILE A 25 18.52 0.71 7.43
C ILE A 25 18.59 0.34 8.91
N GLN A 26 18.01 1.13 9.82
CA GLN A 26 18.04 0.80 11.25
C GLN A 26 17.21 -0.44 11.63
N VAL A 27 16.27 -0.88 10.78
CA VAL A 27 15.37 -2.01 11.09
C VAL A 27 15.61 -3.26 10.25
N LEU A 28 16.62 -3.24 9.35
CA LEU A 28 16.91 -4.37 8.45
C LEU A 28 18.03 -5.32 8.94
N PRO A 29 19.19 -4.84 9.47
CA PRO A 29 20.25 -5.71 9.98
C PRO A 29 19.82 -6.62 11.14
N ASP A 30 18.90 -6.15 12.00
CA ASP A 30 18.30 -6.96 13.08
C ASP A 30 17.43 -8.14 12.54
N PHE A 31 17.23 -8.25 11.22
CA PHE A 31 16.31 -9.19 10.56
C PHE A 31 16.98 -10.06 9.48
N ASP A 32 17.81 -9.47 8.61
CA ASP A 32 18.33 -10.11 7.41
C ASP A 32 19.52 -9.31 6.85
N ASP A 33 20.76 -9.79 7.04
CA ASP A 33 21.92 -9.17 6.36
C ASP A 33 21.89 -9.36 4.84
N HIS A 34 20.95 -10.17 4.32
CA HIS A 34 20.81 -10.52 2.91
C HIS A 34 19.61 -9.79 2.28
N TYR A 35 19.70 -8.47 2.15
CA TYR A 35 18.74 -7.63 1.42
C TYR A 35 19.39 -6.75 0.35
N GLU A 36 18.63 -6.41 -0.70
CA GLU A 36 18.93 -5.30 -1.60
C GLU A 36 17.84 -4.23 -1.55
N LEU A 37 18.19 -2.98 -1.85
CA LEU A 37 17.23 -1.90 -2.09
C LEU A 37 17.23 -1.54 -3.59
N VAL A 38 16.08 -1.61 -4.26
CA VAL A 38 15.94 -1.22 -5.68
C VAL A 38 15.02 0.00 -5.81
N ILE A 39 15.62 1.14 -6.12
CA ILE A 39 14.97 2.46 -6.07
C ILE A 39 14.93 3.08 -7.47
N VAL A 40 13.74 3.42 -7.97
CA VAL A 40 13.56 4.15 -9.24
C VAL A 40 13.16 5.60 -8.97
N ASP A 41 14.07 6.53 -9.26
CA ASP A 41 13.78 7.97 -9.25
C ASP A 41 13.11 8.42 -10.56
N ASN A 42 12.01 9.17 -10.45
CA ASN A 42 11.20 9.64 -11.59
C ASN A 42 11.74 10.94 -12.21
N TYR A 43 13.06 11.07 -12.32
CA TYR A 43 13.75 12.33 -12.61
C TYR A 43 13.25 13.44 -11.68
N SER A 44 13.55 13.31 -10.39
CA SER A 44 13.20 14.34 -9.41
C SER A 44 13.92 15.65 -9.74
N THR A 45 13.22 16.77 -9.54
CA THR A 45 13.70 18.13 -9.82
C THR A 45 14.15 18.89 -8.56
N ASP A 46 14.19 18.20 -7.42
CA ASP A 46 14.69 18.66 -6.13
C ASP A 46 15.99 17.90 -5.77
N GLY A 47 16.49 18.04 -4.54
CA GLY A 47 17.70 17.34 -4.08
C GLY A 47 17.57 15.81 -3.92
N THR A 48 16.40 15.21 -4.16
CA THR A 48 16.15 13.76 -3.95
C THR A 48 17.18 12.88 -4.64
N PHE A 49 17.44 13.11 -5.93
CA PHE A 49 18.35 12.24 -6.68
C PHE A 49 19.81 12.38 -6.18
N LYS A 50 20.22 13.58 -5.75
CA LYS A 50 21.55 13.80 -5.14
C LYS A 50 21.70 13.02 -3.83
N ILE A 51 20.65 13.00 -2.99
CA ILE A 51 20.64 12.23 -1.74
C ILE A 51 20.72 10.73 -2.03
N LEU A 52 19.85 10.23 -2.92
CA LEU A 52 19.85 8.82 -3.34
C LEU A 52 21.19 8.38 -3.93
N LYS A 53 21.81 9.22 -4.76
CA LYS A 53 23.10 8.93 -5.41
C LYS A 53 24.27 8.87 -4.42
N ASN A 54 24.26 9.67 -3.37
CA ASN A 54 25.27 9.58 -2.32
C ASN A 54 25.06 8.31 -1.48
N PHE A 55 23.83 8.07 -1.04
CA PHE A 55 23.43 6.88 -0.30
C PHE A 55 23.79 5.57 -1.03
N ALA A 56 23.56 5.49 -2.34
CA ALA A 56 23.93 4.32 -3.15
C ALA A 56 25.45 4.13 -3.36
N LYS A 57 26.29 5.15 -3.07
CA LYS A 57 27.75 4.97 -3.01
C LYS A 57 28.20 4.39 -1.67
N GLU A 58 27.52 4.77 -0.60
CA GLU A 58 27.81 4.34 0.78
C GLU A 58 27.32 2.90 1.02
N HIS A 59 26.23 2.48 0.36
CA HIS A 59 25.59 1.18 0.54
C HIS A 59 25.63 0.32 -0.74
N LYS A 60 26.53 -0.67 -0.79
CA LYS A 60 26.75 -1.55 -1.97
C LYS A 60 25.54 -2.37 -2.40
N ASN A 61 24.58 -2.59 -1.50
CA ASN A 61 23.34 -3.33 -1.74
C ASN A 61 22.19 -2.45 -2.27
N VAL A 62 22.47 -1.20 -2.68
CA VAL A 62 21.48 -0.26 -3.22
C VAL A 62 21.63 -0.08 -4.73
N LYS A 63 20.61 -0.50 -5.48
CA LYS A 63 20.48 -0.28 -6.91
C LYS A 63 19.60 0.95 -7.18
N LEU A 64 20.23 2.05 -7.55
CA LEU A 64 19.56 3.29 -7.94
C LEU A 64 19.38 3.37 -9.47
N LEU A 65 18.15 3.61 -9.90
CA LEU A 65 17.77 3.75 -11.31
C LEU A 65 17.04 5.09 -11.52
N GLN A 66 17.05 5.61 -12.76
CA GLN A 66 16.21 6.73 -13.19
C GLN A 66 15.36 6.35 -14.39
N ALA A 67 14.07 6.72 -14.37
CA ALA A 67 13.16 6.54 -15.49
C ALA A 67 11.95 7.46 -15.38
N LYS A 68 11.45 8.03 -16.49
CA LYS A 68 10.20 8.79 -16.44
C LYS A 68 8.99 7.85 -16.36
N CYS A 69 8.26 7.93 -15.25
CA CYS A 69 7.24 6.95 -14.88
C CYS A 69 6.05 7.54 -14.10
N SER A 70 4.98 6.76 -13.98
CA SER A 70 4.02 6.89 -12.88
C SER A 70 4.54 6.17 -11.63
N ARG A 71 3.81 6.25 -10.50
CA ARG A 71 4.13 5.43 -9.31
C ARG A 71 4.19 3.93 -9.64
N GLY A 72 3.13 3.38 -10.21
CA GLY A 72 3.06 1.96 -10.57
C GLY A 72 4.08 1.56 -11.64
N LYS A 73 4.34 2.38 -12.68
CA LYS A 73 5.41 2.08 -13.66
C LYS A 73 6.80 2.14 -13.01
N GLY A 74 7.04 3.02 -12.04
CA GLY A 74 8.29 3.05 -11.27
C GLY A 74 8.48 1.78 -10.45
N ARG A 75 7.43 1.34 -9.74
CA ARG A 75 7.40 0.05 -9.02
C ARG A 75 7.62 -1.15 -9.96
N ASP A 76 7.08 -1.12 -11.19
CA ASP A 76 7.30 -2.18 -12.19
C ASP A 76 8.77 -2.27 -12.64
N ILE A 77 9.39 -1.13 -12.94
CA ILE A 77 10.80 -1.05 -13.33
C ILE A 77 11.69 -1.53 -12.17
N ALA A 78 11.40 -1.10 -10.94
CA ALA A 78 12.12 -1.52 -9.75
C ALA A 78 12.00 -3.03 -9.52
N LEU A 79 10.77 -3.57 -9.53
CA LEU A 79 10.48 -5.01 -9.40
C LEU A 79 11.26 -5.85 -10.41
N LYS A 80 11.27 -5.45 -11.69
CA LYS A 80 11.98 -6.18 -12.75
C LYS A 80 13.50 -6.18 -12.59
N ASN A 81 14.05 -5.20 -11.87
CA ASN A 81 15.47 -5.09 -11.57
C ASN A 81 15.88 -5.71 -10.23
N THR A 82 14.94 -6.32 -9.49
CA THR A 82 15.25 -7.15 -8.32
C THR A 82 15.87 -8.49 -8.73
N VAL A 83 16.68 -9.07 -7.84
CA VAL A 83 17.31 -10.39 -7.97
C VAL A 83 17.04 -11.33 -6.77
N GLY A 84 16.35 -10.86 -5.72
CA GLY A 84 16.01 -11.66 -4.55
C GLY A 84 14.83 -12.61 -4.74
N ASP A 85 14.81 -13.68 -3.95
CA ASP A 85 13.75 -14.69 -3.93
C ASP A 85 12.41 -14.10 -3.46
N TYR A 86 12.50 -13.20 -2.48
CA TYR A 86 11.38 -12.43 -1.95
C TYR A 86 11.50 -10.97 -2.40
N VAL A 87 10.35 -10.35 -2.66
CA VAL A 87 10.26 -8.93 -3.04
C VAL A 87 9.26 -8.24 -2.14
N PHE A 88 9.59 -7.01 -1.70
CA PHE A 88 8.66 -6.18 -0.94
C PHE A 88 8.57 -4.76 -1.52
N CYS A 89 7.39 -4.39 -2.00
CA CYS A 89 7.12 -3.02 -2.40
C CYS A 89 6.89 -2.13 -1.18
N ILE A 90 7.64 -1.03 -1.06
CA ILE A 90 7.44 0.02 -0.05
C ILE A 90 7.26 1.40 -0.69
N ASP A 91 6.66 2.33 0.06
CA ASP A 91 6.72 3.75 -0.24
C ASP A 91 7.95 4.36 0.47
N PHE A 92 8.71 5.18 -0.25
CA PHE A 92 9.94 5.81 0.23
C PHE A 92 9.72 7.21 0.84
N ASP A 93 8.46 7.58 1.13
CA ASP A 93 8.09 8.80 1.86
C ASP A 93 7.61 8.54 3.30
N CYS A 94 7.97 7.38 3.87
CA CYS A 94 7.60 6.91 5.21
C CYS A 94 8.80 6.88 6.19
N THR A 95 8.55 6.58 7.46
CA THR A 95 9.57 6.10 8.42
C THR A 95 9.16 4.79 9.05
N PHE A 96 10.13 3.91 9.34
CA PHE A 96 9.90 2.54 9.80
C PHE A 96 10.21 2.36 11.28
N GLU A 97 9.37 1.60 12.00
CA GLU A 97 9.59 1.24 13.41
C GLU A 97 10.20 -0.17 13.53
N LYS A 98 10.78 -0.53 14.68
CA LYS A 98 11.53 -1.79 14.85
C LYS A 98 10.69 -3.03 14.55
N GLU A 99 9.42 -2.99 14.91
CA GLU A 99 8.43 -4.03 14.66
C GLU A 99 8.20 -4.33 13.17
N PHE A 100 8.55 -3.39 12.28
CA PHE A 100 8.53 -3.62 10.83
C PHE A 100 9.49 -4.75 10.43
N GLY A 101 10.73 -4.75 10.94
CA GLY A 101 11.71 -5.82 10.65
C GLY A 101 11.21 -7.19 11.10
N ILE A 102 10.62 -7.26 12.30
CA ILE A 102 9.99 -8.46 12.88
C ILE A 102 8.86 -8.99 11.98
N ILE A 103 8.07 -8.10 11.37
CA ILE A 103 7.05 -8.48 10.39
C ILE A 103 7.68 -9.09 9.14
N ILE A 104 8.72 -8.47 8.57
CA ILE A 104 9.34 -8.98 7.33
C ILE A 104 9.99 -10.34 7.54
N GLU A 105 10.64 -10.56 8.69
CA GLU A 105 11.18 -11.86 9.07
C GLU A 105 10.09 -12.95 9.10
N LYS A 106 8.95 -12.64 9.74
CA LYS A 106 7.81 -13.56 9.80
C LYS A 106 7.21 -13.81 8.42
N LEU A 107 7.05 -12.77 7.60
CA LEU A 107 6.51 -12.88 6.25
C LEU A 107 7.43 -13.71 5.35
N LYS A 108 8.75 -13.58 5.47
CA LYS A 108 9.75 -14.40 4.76
C LYS A 108 9.57 -15.89 5.07
N ARG A 109 9.29 -16.24 6.33
CA ARG A 109 9.01 -17.63 6.77
C ARG A 109 7.62 -18.15 6.35
N LEU A 110 6.62 -17.28 6.23
CA LEU A 110 5.22 -17.66 5.89
C LEU A 110 4.88 -17.58 4.40
N CYS A 111 5.67 -16.87 3.60
CA CYS A 111 5.39 -16.60 2.20
C CYS A 111 5.88 -17.75 1.29
N VAL A 112 4.95 -18.23 0.46
CA VAL A 112 5.19 -19.25 -0.55
C VAL A 112 4.71 -18.78 -1.93
N LYS A 113 5.20 -19.41 -3.01
CA LYS A 113 4.79 -19.10 -4.39
C LYS A 113 3.26 -19.20 -4.51
N GLY A 114 2.63 -18.17 -5.09
CA GLY A 114 1.18 -18.02 -5.15
C GLY A 114 0.52 -17.28 -3.97
N THR A 115 1.27 -16.70 -3.03
CA THR A 115 0.74 -15.83 -1.96
C THR A 115 1.20 -14.37 -2.10
N LEU A 116 0.34 -13.42 -1.72
CA LEU A 116 0.67 -11.98 -1.65
C LEU A 116 0.30 -11.45 -0.27
N TRP A 117 1.27 -10.87 0.44
CA TRP A 117 1.13 -10.43 1.83
C TRP A 117 1.21 -8.91 1.95
N GLN A 118 0.37 -8.35 2.83
CA GLN A 118 0.39 -6.92 3.22
C GLN A 118 0.51 -5.93 2.05
N TYR A 119 -0.14 -6.22 0.92
CA TYR A 119 -0.16 -5.39 -0.29
C TYR A 119 1.19 -5.11 -0.97
N GLY A 120 2.24 -5.89 -0.67
CA GLY A 120 3.52 -5.71 -1.36
C GLY A 120 4.55 -6.81 -1.21
N PHE A 121 4.42 -7.70 -0.21
CA PHE A 121 5.40 -8.76 0.07
C PHE A 121 5.01 -10.07 -0.61
N SER A 122 5.88 -10.64 -1.43
CA SER A 122 5.65 -11.92 -2.10
C SER A 122 6.96 -12.54 -2.58
N THR A 123 6.95 -13.79 -3.03
CA THR A 123 8.03 -14.33 -3.89
C THR A 123 8.13 -13.51 -5.19
N ARG A 124 9.34 -13.34 -5.72
CA ARG A 124 9.60 -12.62 -6.98
C ARG A 124 8.77 -13.15 -8.15
N ASP A 125 8.77 -14.47 -8.33
CA ASP A 125 8.01 -15.18 -9.38
C ASP A 125 6.51 -14.88 -9.32
N THR A 126 5.92 -14.84 -8.13
CA THR A 126 4.50 -14.53 -8.00
C THR A 126 4.21 -13.10 -8.44
N SER A 127 5.08 -12.14 -8.10
CA SER A 127 4.93 -10.74 -8.49
C SER A 127 5.15 -10.51 -9.99
N ILE A 128 6.17 -11.15 -10.58
CA ILE A 128 6.55 -10.96 -11.98
C ILE A 128 5.78 -11.90 -12.91
N GLU A 129 5.91 -13.21 -12.76
CA GLU A 129 5.38 -14.22 -13.69
C GLU A 129 3.87 -14.38 -13.50
N LYS A 130 3.43 -14.67 -12.26
CA LYS A 130 2.02 -14.98 -12.00
C LYS A 130 1.18 -13.71 -12.10
N ILE A 131 1.46 -12.67 -11.33
CA ILE A 131 0.66 -11.43 -11.34
C ILE A 131 0.89 -10.64 -12.64
N GLY A 132 2.15 -10.47 -13.07
CA GLY A 132 2.50 -9.71 -14.28
C GLY A 132 3.00 -8.29 -14.02
N GLY A 133 3.68 -8.05 -12.89
CA GLY A 133 4.22 -6.72 -12.53
C GLY A 133 3.16 -5.65 -12.26
N TRP A 134 3.59 -4.38 -12.17
CA TRP A 134 2.74 -3.24 -11.82
C TRP A 134 2.24 -2.49 -13.07
N ARG A 135 1.06 -1.85 -12.99
CA ARG A 135 0.52 -1.04 -14.10
C ARG A 135 1.02 0.40 -14.06
N ASN A 136 1.00 1.04 -15.23
CA ASN A 136 1.26 2.47 -15.39
C ASN A 136 0.07 3.32 -14.86
N LEU A 137 -0.01 3.44 -13.54
CA LEU A 137 -0.99 4.20 -12.75
C LEU A 137 -0.25 5.02 -11.67
N ASN A 138 -0.77 6.20 -11.29
CA ASN A 138 -0.28 6.98 -10.14
C ASN A 138 -1.10 6.77 -8.85
N TYR A 139 -2.32 6.25 -9.01
CA TYR A 139 -3.28 5.99 -7.95
C TYR A 139 -4.04 4.71 -8.27
N GLY A 140 -4.40 3.94 -7.22
CA GLY A 140 -5.11 2.67 -7.38
C GLY A 140 -4.26 1.54 -7.95
N GLU A 141 -2.93 1.72 -8.04
CA GLU A 141 -2.00 0.72 -8.55
C GLU A 141 -1.86 -0.49 -7.60
N ASP A 142 -2.05 -0.27 -6.32
CA ASP A 142 -2.12 -1.26 -5.23
C ASP A 142 -3.39 -2.11 -5.31
N TRP A 143 -4.54 -1.47 -5.50
CA TRP A 143 -5.84 -2.13 -5.69
C TRP A 143 -5.90 -2.89 -7.01
N GLU A 144 -5.36 -2.33 -8.10
CA GLU A 144 -5.22 -3.01 -9.39
C GLU A 144 -4.35 -4.26 -9.26
N PHE A 145 -3.16 -4.14 -8.68
CA PHE A 145 -2.21 -5.24 -8.55
C PHE A 145 -2.80 -6.38 -7.72
N SER A 146 -3.43 -6.04 -6.60
CA SER A 146 -4.05 -7.01 -5.68
C SER A 146 -5.30 -7.68 -6.28
N ALA A 147 -6.17 -6.92 -6.96
CA ALA A 147 -7.35 -7.47 -7.61
C ALA A 147 -6.97 -8.39 -8.79
N ARG A 148 -5.96 -8.00 -9.58
CA ARG A 148 -5.39 -8.84 -10.63
C ARG A 148 -4.76 -10.12 -10.06
N ALA A 149 -4.04 -10.03 -8.95
CA ALA A 149 -3.47 -11.18 -8.27
C ALA A 149 -4.56 -12.20 -7.89
N ILE A 150 -5.64 -11.74 -7.27
CA ILE A 150 -6.79 -12.58 -6.87
C ILE A 150 -7.45 -13.22 -8.10
N SER A 151 -7.67 -12.46 -9.19
CA SER A 151 -8.24 -13.01 -10.43
C SER A 151 -7.36 -14.07 -11.11
N LYS A 152 -6.07 -14.12 -10.77
CA LYS A 152 -5.11 -15.13 -11.22
C LYS A 152 -4.83 -16.23 -10.17
N GLY A 153 -5.70 -16.37 -9.17
CA GLY A 153 -5.56 -17.39 -8.14
C GLY A 153 -4.32 -17.22 -7.25
N VAL A 154 -3.93 -15.97 -6.96
CA VAL A 154 -2.99 -15.65 -5.87
C VAL A 154 -3.79 -15.43 -4.59
N VAL A 155 -3.35 -16.04 -3.50
CA VAL A 155 -3.99 -15.90 -2.19
C VAL A 155 -3.45 -14.64 -1.49
N CYS A 156 -4.28 -13.60 -1.42
CA CYS A 156 -3.95 -12.35 -0.73
C CYS A 156 -4.20 -12.47 0.78
N LYS A 157 -3.19 -12.16 1.58
CA LYS A 157 -3.16 -12.31 3.04
C LYS A 157 -2.76 -11.01 3.73
N ARG A 158 -3.36 -10.70 4.88
CA ARG A 158 -2.97 -9.54 5.72
C ARG A 158 -3.06 -9.88 7.20
N ILE A 159 -1.96 -9.60 7.90
CA ILE A 159 -1.92 -9.67 9.37
C ILE A 159 -2.60 -8.42 9.92
N LEU A 160 -3.49 -8.58 10.90
CA LEU A 160 -4.25 -7.49 11.53
C LEU A 160 -3.42 -6.78 12.61
N CYS A 161 -2.33 -6.14 12.20
CA CYS A 161 -1.43 -5.37 13.04
C CYS A 161 -1.32 -3.90 12.59
N PRO A 162 -0.71 -2.99 13.39
CA PRO A 162 -0.32 -1.68 12.91
C PRO A 162 0.55 -1.79 11.65
N SER A 163 0.60 -0.71 10.86
CA SER A 163 1.51 -0.69 9.71
C SER A 163 2.98 -0.77 10.12
N PHE A 164 3.33 -0.21 11.29
CA PHE A 164 4.72 0.09 11.71
C PHE A 164 5.53 0.89 10.66
N ILE A 165 4.80 1.48 9.71
CA ILE A 165 5.21 2.39 8.67
C ILE A 165 4.45 3.68 8.96
N LEU A 166 5.16 4.70 9.41
CA LEU A 166 4.60 6.00 9.74
C LEU A 166 4.66 6.89 8.49
N ASN A 167 3.50 7.37 8.05
CA ASN A 167 3.39 8.32 6.95
C ASN A 167 3.36 9.76 7.48
N PRO A 168 4.11 10.71 6.90
CA PRO A 168 3.98 12.12 7.23
C PRO A 168 2.59 12.60 6.81
N LYS A 169 1.70 12.85 7.79
CA LYS A 169 0.33 13.33 7.55
C LYS A 169 0.37 14.69 6.88
N LEU A 170 0.03 14.73 5.60
CA LEU A 170 -0.01 15.96 4.80
C LEU A 170 -1.44 16.19 4.29
N LYS A 171 -2.04 17.32 4.69
CA LYS A 171 -3.38 17.74 4.24
C LYS A 171 -3.51 17.82 2.70
N LEU A 172 -2.39 17.96 1.97
CA LEU A 172 -2.34 18.04 0.51
C LEU A 172 -1.12 17.28 -0.06
N ARG A 173 -1.12 15.92 -0.03
CA ARG A 173 -0.02 15.05 -0.54
C ARG A 173 0.51 15.47 -1.91
N GLU A 174 -0.39 15.84 -2.83
CA GLU A 174 -0.07 16.16 -4.22
C GLU A 174 0.50 17.57 -4.44
N ALA A 175 0.31 18.50 -3.50
CA ALA A 175 0.89 19.84 -3.59
C ALA A 175 2.42 19.85 -3.42
N ARG A 176 3.02 18.74 -2.95
CA ARG A 176 4.48 18.51 -2.97
C ARG A 176 5.05 18.46 -4.38
N TYR A 177 4.26 17.99 -5.35
CA TYR A 177 4.75 17.62 -6.68
C TYR A 177 4.55 18.69 -7.74
N ALA A 178 3.63 19.62 -7.50
CA ALA A 178 3.22 20.65 -8.44
C ALA A 178 2.42 21.74 -7.73
N ILE A 179 2.50 22.96 -8.26
CA ILE A 179 1.64 24.12 -7.93
C ILE A 179 0.96 24.62 -9.21
N GLY A 180 -0.07 25.47 -9.08
CA GLY A 180 -0.74 26.12 -10.21
C GLY A 180 -1.37 25.15 -11.24
N ILE A 181 -1.25 25.45 -12.53
CA ILE A 181 -1.84 24.65 -13.62
C ILE A 181 -1.32 23.18 -13.62
N PRO A 182 -0.01 22.89 -13.48
CA PRO A 182 0.49 21.52 -13.35
C PRO A 182 -0.17 20.71 -12.22
N TYR A 183 -0.53 21.33 -11.10
CA TYR A 183 -1.24 20.66 -10.01
C TYR A 183 -2.67 20.24 -10.41
N VAL A 184 -3.40 21.09 -11.15
CA VAL A 184 -4.73 20.76 -11.67
C VAL A 184 -4.65 19.59 -12.67
N ILE A 185 -3.70 19.64 -13.61
CA ILE A 185 -3.46 18.55 -14.58
C ILE A 185 -3.12 17.24 -13.86
N ARG A 186 -2.30 17.31 -12.81
CA ARG A 186 -1.94 16.15 -11.99
C ARG A 186 -3.15 15.57 -11.25
N ARG A 187 -4.03 16.41 -10.68
CA ARG A 187 -5.29 15.94 -10.08
C ARG A 187 -6.21 15.26 -11.09
N ILE A 188 -6.33 15.79 -12.31
CA ILE A 188 -7.12 15.14 -13.38
C ILE A 188 -6.55 13.76 -13.70
N LYS A 189 -5.22 13.63 -13.87
CA LYS A 189 -4.57 12.32 -14.05
C LYS A 189 -4.79 11.36 -12.88
N ASN A 190 -4.73 11.83 -11.64
CA ASN A 190 -5.00 10.99 -10.48
C ASN A 190 -6.45 10.50 -10.45
N ASN A 191 -7.43 11.36 -10.75
CA ASN A 191 -8.84 10.97 -10.84
C ASN A 191 -9.08 9.92 -11.96
N ILE A 192 -8.41 10.09 -13.10
CA ILE A 192 -8.39 9.09 -14.20
C ILE A 192 -7.83 7.75 -13.70
N ASP A 193 -6.68 7.78 -13.03
CA ASP A 193 -6.03 6.56 -12.54
C ASP A 193 -6.84 5.88 -11.41
N VAL A 194 -7.55 6.64 -10.55
CA VAL A 194 -8.53 6.08 -9.60
C VAL A 194 -9.65 5.32 -10.32
N ILE A 195 -10.24 5.88 -11.38
CA ILE A 195 -11.29 5.18 -12.15
C ILE A 195 -10.72 3.91 -12.83
N ARG A 196 -9.48 3.99 -13.34
CA ARG A 196 -8.83 2.87 -14.05
C ARG A 196 -8.36 1.76 -13.12
N GLY A 197 -7.73 2.10 -12.00
CA GLY A 197 -7.10 1.17 -11.06
C GLY A 197 -8.06 0.62 -10.00
N CYS A 198 -8.95 1.45 -9.44
CA CYS A 198 -9.94 0.99 -8.47
C CYS A 198 -11.20 0.40 -9.14
N SER A 199 -11.44 0.70 -10.42
CA SER A 199 -12.64 0.28 -11.17
C SER A 199 -13.97 0.51 -10.40
N PRO A 200 -14.21 1.70 -9.81
CA PRO A 200 -15.39 1.94 -8.99
C PRO A 200 -16.69 1.77 -9.79
N THR A 201 -17.77 1.39 -9.09
CA THR A 201 -19.13 1.58 -9.61
C THR A 201 -19.49 3.06 -9.54
N PHE A 202 -20.50 3.52 -10.30
CA PHE A 202 -20.93 4.92 -10.24
C PHE A 202 -21.46 5.29 -8.84
N HIS A 203 -22.14 4.36 -8.18
CA HIS A 203 -22.60 4.52 -6.79
C HIS A 203 -21.43 4.59 -5.79
N PHE A 204 -20.42 3.73 -5.94
CA PHE A 204 -19.22 3.77 -5.09
C PHE A 204 -18.45 5.09 -5.31
N LEU A 205 -18.27 5.52 -6.55
CA LEU A 205 -17.57 6.76 -6.91
C LEU A 205 -18.27 8.00 -6.33
N THR A 206 -19.60 8.10 -6.50
CA THR A 206 -20.38 9.21 -5.92
C THR A 206 -20.37 9.19 -4.39
N SER A 207 -20.37 8.01 -3.76
CA SER A 207 -20.25 7.86 -2.30
C SER A 207 -18.87 8.26 -1.79
N LEU A 208 -17.80 7.85 -2.47
CA LEU A 208 -16.42 8.23 -2.15
C LEU A 208 -16.22 9.75 -2.25
N ILE A 209 -16.76 10.37 -3.29
CA ILE A 209 -16.73 11.83 -3.47
C ILE A 209 -17.51 12.53 -2.34
N LYS A 210 -18.72 12.07 -1.99
CA LYS A 210 -19.48 12.61 -0.84
C LYS A 210 -18.72 12.49 0.48
N SER A 211 -17.99 11.39 0.70
CA SER A 211 -17.23 11.17 1.94
C SER A 211 -15.94 12.00 2.03
N THR A 212 -15.41 12.47 0.90
CA THR A 212 -14.16 13.25 0.81
C THR A 212 -14.40 14.75 0.63
N GLY A 213 -15.65 15.19 0.47
CA GLY A 213 -16.05 16.59 0.37
C GLY A 213 -17.29 16.81 -0.49
N SER A 214 -17.32 17.90 -1.25
CA SER A 214 -18.46 18.24 -2.10
C SER A 214 -18.43 17.55 -3.47
N LEU A 215 -19.56 16.94 -3.84
CA LEU A 215 -19.88 16.49 -5.21
C LEU A 215 -19.76 17.59 -6.26
N PHE A 216 -19.94 18.85 -5.85
CA PHE A 216 -19.88 20.02 -6.72
C PHE A 216 -18.49 20.67 -6.78
N SER A 217 -17.48 20.07 -6.14
CA SER A 217 -16.10 20.53 -6.33
C SER A 217 -15.66 20.31 -7.79
N PRO A 218 -14.83 21.19 -8.39
CA PRO A 218 -14.39 21.02 -9.78
C PRO A 218 -13.72 19.67 -10.05
N SER A 219 -12.97 19.15 -9.06
CA SER A 219 -12.38 17.80 -9.12
C SER A 219 -13.44 16.70 -9.17
N ALA A 220 -14.51 16.81 -8.39
CA ALA A 220 -15.60 15.84 -8.38
C ALA A 220 -16.37 15.86 -9.72
N LEU A 221 -16.77 17.04 -10.18
CA LEU A 221 -17.50 17.23 -11.44
C LEU A 221 -16.70 16.67 -12.63
N MET A 222 -15.41 17.00 -12.76
CA MET A 222 -14.56 16.41 -13.82
C MET A 222 -14.46 14.88 -13.72
N THR A 223 -14.40 14.32 -12.52
CA THR A 223 -14.34 12.86 -12.31
C THR A 223 -15.65 12.19 -12.74
N LEU A 224 -16.79 12.80 -12.44
CA LEU A 224 -18.11 12.30 -12.83
C LEU A 224 -18.37 12.45 -14.33
N MET A 225 -17.99 13.59 -14.93
CA MET A 225 -18.13 13.84 -16.38
C MET A 225 -17.25 12.93 -17.23
N SER A 226 -16.03 12.61 -16.76
CA SER A 226 -15.12 11.71 -17.48
C SER A 226 -15.41 10.22 -17.27
N TYR A 227 -16.17 9.86 -16.23
CA TYR A 227 -16.47 8.46 -15.89
C TYR A 227 -17.08 7.62 -17.05
N PRO A 228 -18.04 8.10 -17.88
CA PRO A 228 -18.62 7.33 -18.97
C PRO A 228 -17.59 6.91 -20.04
N ILE A 229 -16.57 7.73 -20.26
CA ILE A 229 -15.48 7.47 -21.20
C ILE A 229 -14.45 6.53 -20.54
N LEU A 230 -14.00 6.90 -19.34
CA LEU A 230 -12.92 6.19 -18.63
C LEU A 230 -13.31 4.78 -18.17
N ARG A 231 -14.61 4.53 -17.90
CA ARG A 231 -15.09 3.19 -17.52
C ARG A 231 -14.87 2.13 -18.60
N MET A 232 -14.63 2.53 -19.84
CA MET A 232 -14.37 1.62 -20.97
C MET A 232 -12.92 1.10 -20.99
N ASN A 233 -11.98 1.80 -20.36
CA ASN A 233 -10.55 1.45 -20.35
C ASN A 233 -10.01 1.32 -18.91
N ARG A 234 -10.79 0.64 -18.05
CA ARG A 234 -10.45 0.37 -16.65
C ARG A 234 -10.01 -1.08 -16.46
N PHE A 235 -9.12 -1.31 -15.51
CA PHE A 235 -8.72 -2.64 -15.08
C PHE A 235 -9.79 -3.20 -14.14
N LYS A 236 -10.68 -4.07 -14.63
CA LYS A 236 -11.77 -4.67 -13.84
C LYS A 236 -11.57 -6.18 -13.72
N TYR A 237 -11.56 -6.69 -12.50
CA TYR A 237 -11.23 -8.10 -12.20
C TYR A 237 -12.36 -8.90 -11.51
N SER A 238 -13.51 -8.27 -11.29
CA SER A 238 -14.73 -8.91 -10.76
C SER A 238 -15.94 -8.31 -11.48
N ASN A 239 -16.93 -9.13 -11.88
CA ASN A 239 -18.11 -8.63 -12.56
C ASN A 239 -18.99 -7.76 -11.65
N LEU A 240 -19.11 -8.13 -10.38
CA LEU A 240 -20.04 -7.55 -9.40
C LEU A 240 -19.46 -6.36 -8.63
N HIS A 241 -18.15 -6.35 -8.39
CA HIS A 241 -17.51 -5.45 -7.42
C HIS A 241 -16.43 -4.59 -8.07
N CYS A 242 -16.14 -3.42 -7.48
CA CYS A 242 -14.93 -2.68 -7.80
C CYS A 242 -13.69 -3.41 -7.23
N ASN A 243 -12.49 -3.03 -7.67
CA ASN A 243 -11.27 -3.71 -7.25
C ASN A 243 -11.03 -3.60 -5.73
N ILE A 244 -11.41 -2.47 -5.10
CA ILE A 244 -11.30 -2.28 -3.65
C ILE A 244 -12.18 -3.30 -2.90
N GLU A 245 -13.48 -3.34 -3.23
CA GLU A 245 -14.45 -4.28 -2.65
C GLU A 245 -14.04 -5.74 -2.90
N PHE A 246 -13.63 -6.07 -4.13
CA PHE A 246 -13.24 -7.42 -4.52
C PHE A 246 -12.01 -7.91 -3.74
N VAL A 247 -11.03 -7.04 -3.53
CA VAL A 247 -9.85 -7.33 -2.71
C VAL A 247 -10.25 -7.55 -1.25
N TYR A 248 -11.05 -6.68 -0.65
CA TYR A 248 -11.51 -6.84 0.74
C TYR A 248 -12.37 -8.10 0.98
N GLN A 249 -13.17 -8.52 0.00
CA GLN A 249 -13.97 -9.74 0.08
C GLN A 249 -13.16 -11.04 -0.05
N LYS A 250 -12.03 -11.00 -0.77
CA LYS A 250 -11.21 -12.18 -1.09
C LYS A 250 -9.90 -12.25 -0.30
N MET A 251 -9.54 -11.19 0.41
CA MET A 251 -8.39 -11.15 1.30
C MET A 251 -8.63 -12.01 2.55
N GLN A 252 -7.64 -12.84 2.88
CA GLN A 252 -7.58 -13.57 4.13
C GLN A 252 -6.95 -12.68 5.21
N PHE A 253 -7.73 -12.38 6.25
CA PHE A 253 -7.25 -11.65 7.43
C PHE A 253 -6.79 -12.64 8.49
N ILE A 254 -5.61 -12.38 9.05
CA ILE A 254 -4.91 -13.28 9.97
C ILE A 254 -4.63 -12.50 11.26
N PHE A 255 -4.89 -13.09 12.42
CA PHE A 255 -4.63 -12.41 13.69
C PHE A 255 -3.15 -12.49 14.05
N PRO A 256 -2.59 -11.49 14.77
CA PRO A 256 -1.20 -11.51 15.17
C PRO A 256 -0.83 -12.80 15.93
N GLU A 257 -1.72 -13.28 16.82
CA GLU A 257 -1.51 -14.50 17.59
C GLU A 257 -1.46 -15.78 16.71
N ASP A 258 -2.23 -15.85 15.62
CA ASP A 258 -2.23 -16.98 14.66
C ASP A 258 -0.85 -17.18 13.98
N VAL A 259 0.01 -16.16 13.99
CA VAL A 259 1.38 -16.19 13.45
C VAL A 259 2.46 -16.05 14.54
N GLY A 260 2.07 -16.13 15.82
CA GLY A 260 2.98 -16.03 16.96
C GLY A 260 3.50 -14.62 17.24
N PHE A 261 2.71 -13.58 16.94
CA PHE A 261 2.94 -12.22 17.43
C PHE A 261 2.11 -11.91 18.68
N PRO A 262 2.51 -10.92 19.50
CA PRO A 262 1.76 -10.52 20.68
C PRO A 262 0.32 -10.13 20.37
N ARG A 263 -0.65 -10.62 21.18
CA ARG A 263 -2.08 -10.32 21.00
C ARG A 263 -2.41 -8.82 21.10
N ASN A 264 -1.62 -8.04 21.83
CA ASN A 264 -1.75 -6.58 21.91
C ASN A 264 -1.31 -5.84 20.64
N TRP A 265 -0.71 -6.54 19.65
CA TRP A 265 -0.52 -6.01 18.30
C TRP A 265 -1.80 -6.05 17.46
N LEU A 266 -2.94 -6.54 17.96
CA LEU A 266 -4.17 -6.54 17.18
C LEU A 266 -4.66 -5.10 16.92
N PHE A 267 -4.68 -4.72 15.65
CA PHE A 267 -5.07 -3.39 15.20
C PHE A 267 -5.98 -3.48 13.96
N MET A 268 -7.16 -2.88 14.06
CA MET A 268 -8.19 -2.91 13.02
C MET A 268 -8.70 -1.50 12.72
N LEU A 269 -7.80 -0.64 12.24
CA LEU A 269 -8.09 0.74 11.91
C LEU A 269 -7.69 0.97 10.45
N TRP A 270 -8.66 0.97 9.52
CA TRP A 270 -8.52 1.57 8.18
C TRP A 270 -9.85 1.69 7.40
N GLU A 271 -9.78 2.35 6.25
CA GLU A 271 -10.78 3.28 5.69
C GLU A 271 -12.18 2.72 5.35
N HIS A 272 -12.38 1.40 5.28
CA HIS A 272 -13.64 0.79 4.84
C HIS A 272 -14.14 -0.36 5.74
N PRO A 273 -14.42 -0.11 7.03
CA PRO A 273 -14.87 -1.16 7.95
C PRO A 273 -16.18 -1.83 7.50
N LYS A 274 -17.08 -1.09 6.82
CA LYS A 274 -18.29 -1.65 6.21
C LYS A 274 -18.02 -2.73 5.15
N LEU A 275 -16.94 -2.59 4.37
CA LEU A 275 -16.56 -3.57 3.34
C LEU A 275 -15.89 -4.80 3.95
N MET A 276 -15.06 -4.59 4.98
CA MET A 276 -14.36 -5.66 5.68
C MET A 276 -15.29 -6.49 6.59
N TRP A 277 -16.33 -5.87 7.16
CA TRP A 277 -17.15 -6.47 8.22
C TRP A 277 -17.69 -7.85 7.84
N ASN A 278 -18.27 -8.00 6.64
CA ASN A 278 -18.83 -9.28 6.21
C ASN A 278 -17.79 -10.41 6.14
N THR A 279 -16.51 -10.09 5.91
CA THR A 279 -15.40 -11.05 5.88
C THR A 279 -14.89 -11.40 7.28
N ILE A 280 -14.78 -10.42 8.18
CA ILE A 280 -14.13 -10.61 9.50
C ILE A 280 -15.10 -10.82 10.67
N LYS A 281 -16.39 -10.48 10.51
CA LYS A 281 -17.40 -10.44 11.59
C LYS A 281 -17.35 -11.67 12.50
N LYS A 282 -17.50 -12.88 11.94
CA LYS A 282 -17.56 -14.13 12.74
C LYS A 282 -16.32 -14.31 13.62
N ARG A 283 -15.13 -14.03 13.09
CA ARG A 283 -13.86 -14.19 13.82
C ARG A 283 -13.64 -13.08 14.84
N VAL A 284 -14.11 -11.86 14.55
CA VAL A 284 -14.16 -10.75 15.53
C VAL A 284 -15.12 -11.08 16.68
N GLU A 285 -16.30 -11.64 16.40
CA GLU A 285 -17.27 -12.11 17.40
C GLU A 285 -16.69 -13.26 18.25
N GLU A 286 -16.03 -14.25 17.65
CA GLU A 286 -15.28 -15.30 18.35
C GLU A 286 -14.23 -14.71 19.32
N LEU A 287 -13.44 -13.74 18.87
CA LEU A 287 -12.37 -13.15 19.68
C LEU A 287 -12.88 -12.28 20.83
N ILE A 288 -14.00 -11.56 20.64
CA ILE A 288 -14.71 -10.85 21.70
C ILE A 288 -15.19 -11.84 22.78
N ASN A 289 -15.73 -12.99 22.37
CA ASN A 289 -16.20 -14.03 23.30
C ASN A 289 -15.05 -14.71 24.06
N ILE A 290 -13.89 -14.91 23.40
CA ILE A 290 -12.71 -15.56 24.00
C ILE A 290 -11.92 -14.60 24.89
N SER A 291 -11.83 -13.30 24.57
CA SER A 291 -10.92 -12.39 25.25
C SER A 291 -11.32 -12.07 26.69
N LYS A 292 -12.61 -11.81 26.94
CA LYS A 292 -13.15 -11.08 28.12
C LYS A 292 -12.55 -9.68 28.36
N ASP A 293 -11.37 -9.38 27.81
CA ASP A 293 -10.75 -8.07 27.69
C ASP A 293 -11.44 -7.20 26.62
N LEU A 294 -11.59 -5.91 26.95
CA LEU A 294 -12.42 -4.92 26.28
C LEU A 294 -11.92 -4.53 24.87
N TYR A 295 -12.73 -4.82 23.84
CA TYR A 295 -12.56 -4.27 22.48
C TYR A 295 -13.70 -3.30 22.15
N PHE A 296 -13.35 -2.07 21.76
CA PHE A 296 -14.31 -1.09 21.24
C PHE A 296 -13.88 -0.65 19.85
N ILE A 297 -14.74 -0.63 18.85
CA ILE A 297 -16.12 -0.17 18.87
C ILE A 297 -16.87 -1.00 17.78
N PHE A 298 -17.88 -0.47 17.07
CA PHE A 298 -18.74 -1.28 16.18
C PHE A 298 -19.14 -0.55 14.87
N LEU A 299 -20.36 -0.73 14.32
CA LEU A 299 -20.86 -0.02 13.11
C LEU A 299 -22.29 0.58 13.23
N ASN A 300 -22.55 1.71 12.53
CA ASN A 300 -23.78 2.53 12.52
C ASN A 300 -24.21 3.09 13.91
N ASN A 301 -23.64 4.23 14.32
CA ASN A 301 -23.80 4.88 15.65
C ASN A 301 -23.42 4.04 16.89
N LYS A 302 -22.74 2.94 16.63
CA LYS A 302 -21.76 2.23 17.45
C LYS A 302 -20.53 2.20 16.48
N LEU A 303 -19.28 2.63 16.74
CA LEU A 303 -18.39 3.07 15.59
C LEU A 303 -16.83 2.93 15.67
N VAL A 304 -16.17 2.10 14.82
CA VAL A 304 -14.68 1.89 14.62
C VAL A 304 -14.03 0.84 15.57
N CYS A 305 -12.70 0.58 15.69
CA CYS A 305 -12.15 -0.57 16.45
C CYS A 305 -10.68 -0.51 16.98
N ALA A 306 -10.44 -0.84 18.28
CA ALA A 306 -9.12 -1.01 18.94
C ALA A 306 -9.19 -1.52 20.43
N ARG A 307 -8.00 -1.73 21.05
CA ARG A 307 -7.61 -1.54 22.48
C ARG A 307 -6.46 -0.50 22.48
N ASN A 308 -6.15 0.13 23.61
CA ASN A 308 -5.07 1.12 23.78
C ASN A 308 -5.27 2.42 22.95
N LEU A 309 -5.89 3.42 23.58
CA LEU A 309 -6.08 4.76 23.02
C LEU A 309 -4.77 5.44 22.61
N ASP A 310 -3.63 5.11 23.23
CA ASP A 310 -2.35 5.72 22.90
C ASP A 310 -1.72 5.08 21.66
N ILE A 311 -1.96 3.79 21.39
CA ILE A 311 -1.71 3.18 20.08
C ILE A 311 -2.60 3.83 19.01
N ILE A 312 -3.87 4.10 19.30
CA ILE A 312 -4.75 4.83 18.37
C ILE A 312 -4.19 6.23 18.12
N LYS A 313 -3.87 7.02 19.15
CA LYS A 313 -3.25 8.36 19.00
C LYS A 313 -1.91 8.34 18.25
N LYS A 314 -1.13 7.25 18.37
CA LYS A 314 0.15 7.06 17.68
C LYS A 314 -0.02 6.90 16.16
N TYR A 315 -1.08 6.24 15.72
CA TYR A 315 -1.27 5.87 14.30
C TYR A 315 -2.47 6.55 13.59
N ALA A 316 -3.43 7.13 14.30
CA ALA A 316 -4.57 7.89 13.77
C ALA A 316 -4.26 9.40 13.68
#